data_AF-A0A1F7W389-F1
#
_entry.id   AF-A0A1F7W389-F1
#
_cell.length_a   1.000
_cell.length_b   1.000
_cell.length_c   1.000
_cell.angle_alpha   90.00
_cell.angle_beta   90.00
_cell.angle_gamma   90.00
#
_symmetry.space_group_name_H-M   'P 1'
#
loop_
_entity.id
_entity.type
_entity.pdbx_description
1 polymer ?
#
loop_
_entity_poly.entity_id
_entity_poly.type
_entity_poly.pdbx_seq_one_letter_code
_entity_poly.pdbx_strand_id
1 'polypeptide(L)'
;MQHIRDQKKHIFRWGILVSSILYFAFFTTVYGKVKLSVPFSIQIPNGSWVQPFKDACEETVLLMVEAYYQKQEFSDKKNIQQRIEKMVDLEDQIFGFNKDTSTELMARLINGYLSYEARIVENPDFESITKELDAYHPVIVPINGRLLANANYQSPAPEYHVIVLVGYDREKMEFYANDPGTKFGEQMAFGVQSLLSSNLDYPNAKGYRAKNMIFTSPILTTTATSDADQDGLSKREELERQTDLYASDTDADGFLDAEEVESGYSPVTNERSIKLPSLVRARGTQKIYRIQEKEKRHVQSHDAMVAHKWDYKNILEVSSRFLDGFQEAESIK
;
A
#
# COMPACT_ATOMS: atom_id res chain seq x y z
N MET A 1 -44.54 -21.80 78.63
CA MET A 1 -45.46 -22.33 77.60
C MET A 1 -45.14 -21.56 76.32
N GLN A 2 -44.34 -22.09 75.39
CA GLN A 2 -44.79 -22.87 74.20
C GLN A 2 -46.04 -22.23 73.56
N HIS A 3 -46.13 -21.84 72.29
CA HIS A 3 -45.47 -22.31 71.07
C HIS A 3 -45.83 -21.34 69.91
N ILE A 4 -44.88 -21.11 68.99
CA ILE A 4 -44.97 -21.17 67.50
C ILE A 4 -46.08 -20.38 66.73
N ARG A 5 -45.63 -19.50 65.80
CA ARG A 5 -45.85 -19.42 64.31
C ARG A 5 -45.83 -17.94 63.87
N ASP A 6 -44.76 -17.42 63.25
CA ASP A 6 -44.29 -17.60 61.87
C ASP A 6 -45.26 -17.10 60.79
N GLN A 7 -45.01 -15.89 60.26
CA GLN A 7 -45.28 -15.51 58.87
C GLN A 7 -44.35 -14.36 58.44
N LYS A 8 -43.40 -14.71 57.57
CA LYS A 8 -42.49 -13.84 56.82
C LYS A 8 -43.25 -12.80 55.99
N LYS A 9 -42.88 -11.53 56.10
CA LYS A 9 -43.17 -10.51 55.07
C LYS A 9 -41.89 -10.21 54.29
N HIS A 10 -41.77 -10.82 53.11
CA HIS A 10 -40.75 -10.46 52.13
C HIS A 10 -41.08 -9.06 51.57
N ILE A 11 -40.24 -8.08 51.88
CA ILE A 11 -40.29 -6.75 51.29
C ILE A 11 -39.55 -6.83 49.95
N PHE A 12 -40.31 -6.83 48.85
CA PHE A 12 -39.78 -6.80 47.49
C PHE A 12 -39.31 -5.37 47.18
N ARG A 13 -38.00 -5.13 47.23
CA ARG A 13 -37.39 -3.86 46.82
C ARG A 13 -37.30 -3.84 45.29
N TRP A 14 -38.14 -3.03 44.65
CA TRP A 14 -37.95 -2.64 43.25
C TRP A 14 -36.72 -1.73 43.17
N GLY A 15 -35.57 -2.29 42.80
CA GLY A 15 -34.43 -1.52 42.33
C GLY A 15 -34.68 -1.13 40.88
N ILE A 16 -34.95 0.14 40.62
CA ILE A 16 -34.92 0.69 39.26
C ILE A 16 -33.45 0.77 38.86
N LEU A 17 -32.99 -0.20 38.07
CA LEU A 17 -31.70 -0.15 37.39
C LEU A 17 -31.86 0.83 36.21
N VAL A 18 -31.46 2.09 36.42
CA VAL A 18 -31.28 3.05 35.32
C VAL A 18 -30.02 2.63 34.57
N SER A 19 -30.17 1.79 33.56
CA SER A 19 -29.12 1.50 32.59
C SER A 19 -28.80 2.80 31.86
N SER A 20 -27.71 3.45 32.26
CA SER A 20 -27.19 4.65 31.61
C SER A 20 -26.48 4.20 30.35
N ILE A 21 -27.21 4.15 29.23
CA ILE A 21 -26.62 3.93 27.91
C ILE A 21 -25.82 5.19 27.57
N LEU A 22 -24.50 5.14 27.76
CA LEU A 22 -23.60 6.16 27.22
C LEU A 22 -23.61 6.03 25.69
N TYR A 23 -24.35 6.91 25.02
CA TYR A 23 -24.16 7.16 23.60
C TYR A 23 -22.83 7.91 23.41
N PHE A 24 -21.77 7.18 23.06
CA PHE A 24 -20.58 7.80 22.49
C PHE A 24 -20.95 8.29 21.09
N ALA A 25 -21.27 9.58 20.96
CA ALA A 25 -21.34 10.23 19.67
C ALA A 25 -19.92 10.27 19.08
N PHE A 26 -19.65 9.44 18.08
CA PHE A 26 -18.47 9.58 17.24
C PHE A 26 -18.63 10.85 16.41
N PHE A 27 -18.03 11.95 16.84
CA PHE A 27 -17.90 13.14 16.02
C PHE A 27 -16.85 12.87 14.94
N THR A 28 -17.27 12.71 13.68
CA THR A 28 -16.36 12.76 12.55
C THR A 28 -15.95 14.21 12.35
N THR A 29 -14.65 14.51 12.48
CA THR A 29 -14.12 15.84 12.17
C THR A 29 -14.38 16.13 10.69
N VAL A 30 -15.13 17.20 10.40
CA VAL A 30 -15.33 17.70 9.05
C VAL A 30 -14.35 18.84 8.84
N TYR A 31 -13.43 18.70 7.88
CA TYR A 31 -12.46 19.75 7.56
C TYR A 31 -13.02 20.67 6.47
N GLY A 32 -12.58 21.93 6.46
CA GLY A 32 -12.89 22.86 5.35
C GLY A 32 -12.07 22.56 4.09
N LYS A 33 -10.88 21.98 4.27
CA LYS A 33 -9.90 21.70 3.23
C LYS A 33 -8.98 20.59 3.67
N VAL A 34 -8.66 19.68 2.77
CA VAL A 34 -7.64 18.62 2.96
C VAL A 34 -6.70 18.61 1.77
N LYS A 35 -5.41 18.34 2.02
CA LYS A 35 -4.40 18.09 0.99
C LYS A 35 -3.40 17.06 1.49
N LEU A 36 -3.49 15.85 0.94
CA LEU A 36 -2.63 14.71 1.23
C LEU A 36 -1.32 14.86 0.44
N SER A 37 -0.21 14.47 1.06
CA SER A 37 1.11 14.46 0.42
C SER A 37 1.36 13.15 -0.32
N VAL A 38 0.44 12.78 -1.22
CA VAL A 38 0.64 11.62 -2.12
C VAL A 38 1.74 12.00 -3.12
N PRO A 39 2.81 11.21 -3.23
CA PRO A 39 3.89 11.53 -4.15
C PRO A 39 3.42 11.45 -5.60
N PHE A 40 4.13 12.14 -6.49
CA PHE A 40 3.70 12.33 -7.88
C PHE A 40 4.70 11.76 -8.89
N SER A 41 4.19 11.03 -9.87
CA SER A 41 4.91 10.71 -11.10
C SER A 41 3.98 10.78 -12.31
N ILE A 42 4.58 11.02 -13.47
CA ILE A 42 3.93 10.81 -14.77
C ILE A 42 4.04 9.34 -15.20
N GLN A 43 3.11 8.87 -16.03
CA GLN A 43 3.08 7.49 -16.55
C GLN A 43 4.25 7.16 -17.49
N ILE A 44 4.94 8.19 -17.98
CA ILE A 44 6.14 8.09 -18.82
C ILE A 44 7.37 8.66 -18.09
N PRO A 45 7.95 7.98 -17.09
CA PRO A 45 9.02 8.53 -16.24
C PRO A 45 10.21 9.10 -17.03
N ASN A 46 10.54 8.47 -18.16
CA ASN A 46 11.63 8.87 -19.05
C ASN A 46 11.23 9.89 -20.13
N GLY A 47 9.97 10.31 -20.19
CA GLY A 47 9.47 11.25 -21.18
C GLY A 47 9.13 10.64 -22.55
N SER A 48 9.26 9.32 -22.72
CA SER A 48 9.01 8.63 -24.00
C SER A 48 7.67 7.91 -24.01
N TRP A 49 6.78 8.30 -24.91
CA TRP A 49 5.50 7.64 -25.16
C TRP A 49 5.69 6.38 -26.00
N VAL A 50 6.16 5.31 -25.36
CA VAL A 50 6.32 3.95 -25.92
C VAL A 50 5.58 2.96 -25.04
N GLN A 51 5.20 1.80 -25.58
CA GLN A 51 4.63 0.75 -24.74
C GLN A 51 5.67 0.25 -23.72
N PRO A 52 5.26 -0.17 -22.50
CA PRO A 52 3.87 -0.19 -22.00
C PRO A 52 3.37 1.17 -21.48
N PHE A 53 4.24 2.17 -21.33
CA PHE A 53 3.95 3.47 -20.69
C PHE A 53 2.86 4.33 -21.34
N LYS A 54 2.42 4.00 -22.56
CA LYS A 54 1.29 4.69 -23.21
C LYS A 54 -0.03 4.42 -22.50
N ASP A 55 -0.18 3.22 -21.95
CA ASP A 55 -1.42 2.75 -21.34
C ASP A 55 -1.25 2.58 -19.82
N ALA A 56 -0.11 3.01 -19.26
CA ALA A 56 0.27 2.75 -17.86
C ALA A 56 -0.32 3.75 -16.82
N CYS A 57 -1.50 4.33 -17.09
CA CYS A 57 -2.03 5.39 -16.23
C CYS A 57 -2.55 4.84 -14.90
N GLU A 58 -3.15 3.65 -14.93
CA GLU A 58 -3.64 2.90 -13.78
C GLU A 58 -2.49 2.51 -12.86
N GLU A 59 -1.48 1.81 -13.36
CA GLU A 59 -0.32 1.33 -12.63
C GLU A 59 0.39 2.50 -11.95
N THR A 60 0.55 3.62 -12.66
CA THR A 60 1.17 4.82 -12.08
C THR A 60 0.36 5.35 -10.91
N VAL A 61 -0.98 5.39 -11.02
CA VAL A 61 -1.85 5.81 -9.92
C VAL A 61 -1.83 4.82 -8.76
N LEU A 62 -1.89 3.52 -9.03
CA LEU A 62 -1.82 2.48 -8.01
C LEU A 62 -0.51 2.56 -7.23
N LEU A 63 0.60 2.81 -7.91
CA LEU A 63 1.94 2.95 -7.33
C LEU A 63 2.12 4.27 -6.57
N MET A 64 1.48 5.37 -6.98
CA MET A 64 1.46 6.61 -6.18
C MET A 64 0.78 6.39 -4.83
N VAL A 65 -0.35 5.67 -4.81
CA VAL A 65 -1.05 5.33 -3.56
C VAL A 65 -0.25 4.33 -2.72
N GLU A 66 0.35 3.32 -3.34
CA GLU A 66 1.27 2.38 -2.68
C GLU A 66 2.41 3.13 -1.98
N ALA A 67 3.10 4.02 -2.70
CA ALA A 67 4.20 4.80 -2.15
C ALA A 67 3.75 5.73 -1.01
N TYR A 68 2.54 6.30 -1.09
CA TYR A 68 1.97 7.11 -0.03
C TYR A 68 1.76 6.29 1.26
N TYR A 69 1.14 5.12 1.18
CA TYR A 69 0.90 4.28 2.36
C TYR A 69 2.19 3.66 2.92
N GLN A 70 3.12 3.29 2.06
CA GLN A 70 4.43 2.78 2.46
C GLN A 70 5.41 3.88 2.90
N LYS A 71 5.04 5.16 2.79
CA LYS A 71 5.89 6.33 3.07
C LYS A 71 7.23 6.28 2.33
N GLN A 72 7.19 5.78 1.09
CA GLN A 72 8.36 5.63 0.24
C GLN A 72 8.60 6.88 -0.59
N GLU A 73 9.87 7.18 -0.88
CA GLU A 73 10.20 8.12 -1.94
C GLU A 73 9.74 7.55 -3.29
N PHE A 74 9.18 8.41 -4.13
CA PHE A 74 8.66 8.05 -5.45
C PHE A 74 9.03 9.11 -6.47
N SER A 75 10.34 9.38 -6.58
CA SER A 75 10.92 10.41 -7.45
C SER A 75 12.03 9.88 -8.37
N ASP A 76 12.63 8.73 -8.07
CA ASP A 76 13.65 8.14 -8.94
C ASP A 76 13.00 7.52 -10.19
N LYS A 77 13.25 8.12 -11.34
CA LYS A 77 12.60 7.74 -12.60
C LYS A 77 12.86 6.31 -13.01
N LYS A 78 14.06 5.78 -12.74
CA LYS A 78 14.43 4.41 -13.10
C LYS A 78 13.68 3.42 -12.22
N ASN A 79 13.63 3.66 -10.92
CA ASN A 79 12.86 2.85 -9.99
C ASN A 79 11.37 2.87 -10.33
N ILE A 80 10.79 4.05 -10.61
CA ILE A 80 9.38 4.18 -10.99
C ILE A 80 9.11 3.39 -12.28
N GLN A 81 9.98 3.53 -13.29
CA GLN A 81 9.86 2.77 -14.53
C GLN A 81 9.82 1.26 -14.27
N GLN A 82 10.77 0.74 -13.48
CA GLN A 82 10.84 -0.68 -13.14
C GLN A 82 9.60 -1.16 -12.39
N ARG A 83 9.04 -0.32 -11.50
CA ARG A 83 7.80 -0.64 -10.77
C ARG A 83 6.59 -0.68 -11.69
N ILE A 84 6.49 0.23 -12.66
CA ILE A 84 5.44 0.21 -13.68
C ILE A 84 5.59 -1.06 -14.52
N GLU A 85 6.79 -1.35 -15.03
CA GLU A 85 7.05 -2.57 -15.81
C GLU A 85 6.67 -3.85 -15.02
N LYS A 86 6.98 -3.92 -13.72
CA LYS A 86 6.56 -5.04 -12.85
C LYS A 86 5.04 -5.17 -12.72
N MET A 87 4.31 -4.05 -12.62
CA MET A 87 2.84 -4.06 -12.59
C MET A 87 2.25 -4.52 -13.93
N VAL A 88 2.84 -4.11 -15.04
CA VAL A 88 2.45 -4.53 -16.39
C VAL A 88 2.66 -6.04 -16.58
N ASP A 89 3.80 -6.57 -16.14
CA ASP A 89 4.09 -8.01 -16.19
C ASP A 89 3.11 -8.82 -15.32
N LEU A 90 2.74 -8.27 -14.15
CA LEU A 90 1.73 -8.83 -13.25
C LEU A 90 0.35 -8.89 -13.92
N GLU A 91 -0.08 -7.82 -14.57
CA GLU A 91 -1.34 -7.78 -15.31
C GLU A 91 -1.37 -8.78 -16.48
N ASP A 92 -0.27 -8.89 -17.23
CA ASP A 92 -0.16 -9.89 -18.30
C ASP A 92 -0.26 -11.32 -17.76
N GLN A 93 0.31 -11.61 -16.60
CA GLN A 93 0.22 -12.96 -16.01
C GLN A 93 -1.18 -13.28 -15.48
N ILE A 94 -1.87 -12.30 -14.87
CA ILE A 94 -3.16 -12.54 -14.22
C ILE A 94 -4.33 -12.43 -15.20
N PHE A 95 -4.32 -11.40 -16.04
CA PHE A 95 -5.42 -11.06 -16.94
C PHE A 95 -5.14 -11.43 -18.40
N GLY A 96 -3.87 -11.61 -18.79
CA GLY A 96 -3.47 -11.83 -20.18
C GLY A 96 -3.44 -10.56 -21.03
N PHE A 97 -3.55 -9.38 -20.42
CA PHE A 97 -3.45 -8.07 -21.06
C PHE A 97 -3.11 -6.97 -20.03
N ASN A 98 -2.53 -5.87 -20.51
CA ASN A 98 -2.02 -4.72 -19.74
C ASN A 98 -2.41 -3.36 -20.36
N LYS A 99 -3.66 -3.27 -20.82
CA LYS A 99 -4.24 -2.05 -21.41
C LYS A 99 -5.22 -1.42 -20.42
N ASP A 100 -5.80 -0.29 -20.82
CA ASP A 100 -6.92 0.37 -20.11
C ASP A 100 -7.83 -0.65 -19.40
N THR A 101 -7.96 -0.50 -18.09
CA THR A 101 -8.59 -1.51 -17.24
C THR A 101 -9.65 -0.91 -16.32
N SER A 102 -10.64 -1.72 -15.94
CA SER A 102 -11.78 -1.24 -15.15
C SER A 102 -11.46 -1.12 -13.65
N THR A 103 -12.30 -0.39 -12.91
CA THR A 103 -12.21 -0.33 -11.44
C THR A 103 -12.21 -1.70 -10.76
N GLU A 104 -12.89 -2.68 -11.35
CA GLU A 104 -12.94 -4.05 -10.84
C GLU A 104 -11.59 -4.76 -10.93
N LEU A 105 -10.87 -4.57 -12.05
CA LEU A 105 -9.57 -5.18 -12.25
C LEU A 105 -8.49 -4.45 -11.44
N MET A 106 -8.53 -3.12 -11.38
CA MET A 106 -7.68 -2.34 -10.46
C MET A 106 -7.90 -2.76 -9.00
N ALA A 107 -9.15 -2.91 -8.55
CA ALA A 107 -9.42 -3.35 -7.18
C ALA A 107 -8.90 -4.76 -6.91
N ARG A 108 -8.95 -5.67 -7.90
CA ARG A 108 -8.35 -7.00 -7.80
C ARG A 108 -6.83 -6.93 -7.65
N LEU A 109 -6.15 -6.09 -8.44
CA LEU A 109 -4.71 -5.89 -8.33
C LEU A 109 -4.32 -5.36 -6.95
N ILE A 110 -5.00 -4.31 -6.47
CA ILE A 110 -4.74 -3.72 -5.15
C ILE A 110 -4.91 -4.78 -4.05
N ASN A 111 -6.06 -5.46 -4.07
CA ASN A 111 -6.42 -6.39 -3.01
C ASN A 111 -5.55 -7.65 -3.00
N GLY A 112 -5.06 -8.11 -4.15
CA GLY A 112 -4.12 -9.22 -4.24
C GLY A 112 -2.68 -8.84 -3.92
N TYR A 113 -2.17 -7.77 -4.52
CA TYR A 113 -0.72 -7.61 -4.76
C TYR A 113 -0.12 -6.29 -4.27
N LEU A 114 -0.92 -5.37 -3.72
CA LEU A 114 -0.43 -4.12 -3.13
C LEU A 114 -0.64 -4.11 -1.62
N SER A 115 0.09 -3.25 -0.91
CA SER A 115 0.09 -3.26 0.57
C SER A 115 -1.18 -2.70 1.22
N TYR A 116 -2.09 -2.15 0.43
CA TYR A 116 -3.32 -1.53 0.87
C TYR A 116 -4.55 -2.27 0.34
N GLU A 117 -5.72 -1.86 0.82
CA GLU A 117 -7.02 -2.43 0.46
C GLU A 117 -7.84 -1.45 -0.37
N ALA A 118 -8.64 -1.99 -1.28
CA ALA A 118 -9.53 -1.25 -2.16
C ALA A 118 -10.97 -1.74 -2.04
N ARG A 119 -11.90 -0.79 -2.04
CA ARG A 119 -13.33 -1.03 -2.22
C ARG A 119 -13.88 -0.14 -3.32
N ILE A 120 -14.77 -0.71 -4.13
CA ILE A 120 -15.45 0.01 -5.19
C ILE A 120 -16.68 0.70 -4.60
N VAL A 121 -16.83 1.99 -4.86
CA VAL A 121 -18.02 2.77 -4.51
C VAL A 121 -18.71 3.18 -5.78
N GLU A 122 -19.98 2.78 -5.90
CA GLU A 122 -20.83 3.18 -7.01
C GLU A 122 -21.50 4.53 -6.72
N ASN A 123 -21.47 5.43 -7.71
CA ASN A 123 -22.06 6.76 -7.68
C ASN A 123 -21.70 7.59 -6.42
N PRO A 124 -20.40 7.71 -6.07
CA PRO A 124 -20.00 8.48 -4.92
C PRO A 124 -20.32 9.97 -5.12
N ASP A 125 -20.85 10.58 -4.07
CA ASP A 125 -21.09 12.01 -3.97
C ASP A 125 -19.91 12.75 -3.31
N PHE A 126 -20.00 14.07 -3.28
CA PHE A 126 -18.98 14.93 -2.69
C PHE A 126 -18.71 14.59 -1.21
N GLU A 127 -19.75 14.30 -0.42
CA GLU A 127 -19.59 14.03 1.01
C GLU A 127 -18.93 12.68 1.29
N SER A 128 -19.27 11.63 0.54
CA SER A 128 -18.61 10.33 0.70
C SER A 128 -17.13 10.39 0.31
N ILE A 129 -16.78 11.10 -0.75
CA ILE A 129 -15.38 11.29 -1.19
C ILE A 129 -14.59 12.11 -0.16
N THR A 130 -15.13 13.25 0.29
CA THR A 130 -14.44 14.10 1.28
C THR A 130 -14.25 13.39 2.61
N LYS A 131 -15.20 12.56 3.04
CA LYS A 131 -15.04 11.70 4.22
C LYS A 131 -13.87 10.73 4.10
N GLU A 132 -13.63 10.18 2.92
CA GLU A 132 -12.47 9.31 2.68
C GLU A 132 -11.16 10.09 2.75
N LEU A 133 -11.12 11.27 2.14
CA LEU A 133 -9.97 12.15 2.17
C LEU A 133 -9.69 12.68 3.59
N ASP A 134 -10.72 12.95 4.39
CA ASP A 134 -10.63 13.32 5.81
C ASP A 134 -10.02 12.20 6.67
N ALA A 135 -10.16 10.95 6.22
CA ALA A 135 -9.52 9.78 6.81
C ALA A 135 -8.07 9.56 6.32
N TYR A 136 -7.52 10.51 5.55
CA TYR A 136 -6.18 10.43 4.94
C TYR A 136 -6.04 9.33 3.88
N HIS A 137 -7.16 8.92 3.28
CA HIS A 137 -7.21 7.87 2.28
C HIS A 137 -7.42 8.47 0.88
N PRO A 138 -6.45 8.37 -0.05
CA PRO A 138 -6.62 8.81 -1.42
C PRO A 138 -7.73 8.04 -2.13
N VAL A 139 -8.40 8.67 -3.09
CA VAL A 139 -9.48 8.06 -3.88
C VAL A 139 -9.06 7.98 -5.34
N ILE A 140 -9.05 6.79 -5.92
CA ILE A 140 -8.68 6.57 -7.32
C ILE A 140 -9.94 6.70 -8.19
N VAL A 141 -9.83 7.47 -9.27
CA VAL A 141 -10.96 7.88 -10.10
C VAL A 141 -10.65 7.64 -11.56
N PRO A 142 -11.32 6.67 -12.19
CA PRO A 142 -11.41 6.61 -13.64
C PRO A 142 -12.23 7.77 -14.18
N ILE A 143 -11.70 8.42 -15.21
CA ILE A 143 -12.31 9.60 -15.82
C ILE A 143 -12.29 9.50 -17.33
N ASN A 144 -13.22 10.21 -17.96
CA ASN A 144 -13.15 10.59 -19.35
C ASN A 144 -12.40 11.92 -19.46
N GLY A 145 -11.19 11.90 -20.04
CA GLY A 145 -10.32 13.08 -20.13
C GLY A 145 -10.89 14.20 -20.99
N ARG A 146 -11.75 13.88 -21.96
CA ARG A 146 -12.46 14.87 -22.79
C ARG A 146 -13.54 15.62 -22.00
N LEU A 147 -14.19 14.95 -21.05
CA LEU A 147 -15.19 15.58 -20.17
C LEU A 147 -14.55 16.36 -19.02
N LEU A 148 -13.43 15.86 -18.48
CA LEU A 148 -12.67 16.57 -17.44
C LEU A 148 -12.13 17.92 -17.97
N ALA A 149 -11.83 17.97 -19.27
CA ALA A 149 -11.33 19.15 -19.98
C ALA A 149 -10.06 19.75 -19.34
N ASN A 150 -9.12 18.88 -18.95
CA ASN A 150 -7.82 19.31 -18.43
C ASN A 150 -7.04 20.05 -19.54
N ALA A 151 -6.78 21.34 -19.32
CA ALA A 151 -6.06 22.20 -20.27
C ALA A 151 -4.61 21.75 -20.56
N ASN A 152 -4.05 20.86 -19.72
CA ASN A 152 -2.71 20.32 -19.87
C ASN A 152 -2.64 19.04 -20.72
N TYR A 153 -3.77 18.50 -21.17
CA TYR A 153 -3.77 17.35 -22.09
C TYR A 153 -3.39 17.76 -23.50
N GLN A 154 -2.65 16.87 -24.17
CA GLN A 154 -2.44 16.98 -25.61
C GLN A 154 -3.76 16.71 -26.34
N SER A 155 -3.95 17.33 -27.51
CA SER A 155 -5.13 17.06 -28.34
C SER A 155 -4.87 15.87 -29.27
N PRO A 156 -5.78 14.87 -29.34
CA PRO A 156 -7.02 14.79 -28.57
C PRO A 156 -6.77 14.34 -27.12
N ALA A 157 -7.56 14.88 -26.19
CA ALA A 157 -7.58 14.41 -24.81
C ALA A 157 -8.03 12.93 -24.75
N PRO A 158 -7.53 12.17 -23.76
CA PRO A 158 -7.81 10.74 -23.65
C PRO A 158 -9.32 10.49 -23.43
N GLU A 159 -9.85 9.43 -24.04
CA GLU A 159 -11.24 9.00 -23.84
C GLU A 159 -11.46 8.36 -22.48
N TYR A 160 -10.42 7.70 -21.97
CA TYR A 160 -10.35 7.06 -20.68
C TYR A 160 -8.97 7.34 -20.06
N HIS A 161 -8.94 7.60 -18.76
CA HIS A 161 -7.73 7.88 -18.00
C HIS A 161 -8.01 7.67 -16.52
N VAL A 162 -6.97 7.50 -15.70
CA VAL A 162 -7.12 7.36 -14.26
C VAL A 162 -6.29 8.42 -13.52
N ILE A 163 -6.91 9.03 -12.52
CA ILE A 163 -6.28 10.02 -11.63
C ILE A 163 -6.52 9.60 -10.17
N VAL A 164 -5.77 10.20 -9.24
CA VAL A 164 -6.01 10.02 -7.80
C VAL A 164 -6.35 11.34 -7.13
N LEU A 165 -7.47 11.38 -6.41
CA LEU A 165 -7.82 12.50 -5.54
C LEU A 165 -6.96 12.46 -4.29
N VAL A 166 -6.36 13.60 -4.01
CA VAL A 166 -5.43 13.82 -2.91
C VAL A 166 -5.91 14.93 -1.99
N GLY A 167 -7.13 15.44 -2.16
CA GLY A 167 -7.65 16.49 -1.31
C GLY A 167 -8.87 17.19 -1.90
N TYR A 168 -9.33 18.20 -1.17
CA TYR A 168 -10.48 19.02 -1.56
C TYR A 168 -10.42 20.39 -0.89
N ASP A 169 -11.23 21.31 -1.40
CA ASP A 169 -11.50 22.63 -0.82
C ASP A 169 -13.02 22.89 -0.89
N ARG A 170 -13.70 22.90 0.27
CA ARG A 170 -15.16 23.07 0.35
C ARG A 170 -15.59 24.49 0.00
N GLU A 171 -14.76 25.49 0.28
CA GLU A 171 -15.08 26.89 -0.04
C GLU A 171 -15.11 27.09 -1.55
N LYS A 172 -14.17 26.46 -2.26
CA LYS A 172 -14.05 26.57 -3.71
C LYS A 172 -14.88 25.54 -4.48
N MET A 173 -15.43 24.53 -3.79
CA MET A 173 -16.06 23.36 -4.41
C MET A 173 -15.11 22.70 -5.44
N GLU A 174 -13.89 22.41 -5.00
CA GLU A 174 -12.83 21.80 -5.81
C GLU A 174 -12.30 20.52 -5.15
N PHE A 175 -11.90 19.56 -5.98
CA PHE A 175 -11.01 18.46 -5.60
C PHE A 175 -9.58 18.77 -6.05
N TYR A 176 -8.60 18.28 -5.29
CA TYR A 176 -7.20 18.23 -5.71
C TYR A 176 -6.87 16.81 -6.17
N ALA A 177 -6.20 16.67 -7.31
CA ALA A 177 -5.82 15.37 -7.86
C ALA A 177 -4.38 15.34 -8.39
N ASN A 178 -3.75 14.17 -8.29
CA ASN A 178 -2.54 13.84 -9.04
C ASN A 178 -2.95 13.15 -10.35
N ASP A 179 -2.48 13.68 -11.48
CA ASP A 179 -2.79 13.20 -12.82
C ASP A 179 -1.52 12.72 -13.56
N PRO A 180 -1.32 11.40 -13.77
CA PRO A 180 -0.09 10.88 -14.36
C PRO A 180 0.04 11.17 -15.87
N GLY A 181 -1.01 11.66 -16.52
CA GLY A 181 -1.05 11.92 -17.97
C GLY A 181 -0.35 13.21 -18.37
N THR A 182 0.11 14.02 -17.42
CA THR A 182 0.76 15.30 -17.69
C THR A 182 1.79 15.68 -16.63
N LYS A 183 2.90 16.33 -17.05
CA LYS A 183 3.95 16.80 -16.14
C LYS A 183 3.50 17.88 -15.15
N PHE A 184 2.33 18.48 -15.37
CA PHE A 184 1.71 19.46 -14.48
C PHE A 184 0.66 18.83 -13.57
N GLY A 185 0.63 17.50 -13.51
CA GLY A 185 -0.44 16.73 -12.90
C GLY A 185 -0.46 16.74 -11.38
N GLU A 186 0.58 17.23 -10.71
CA GLU A 186 0.64 17.22 -9.25
C GLU A 186 -0.38 18.19 -8.62
N GLN A 187 -1.25 17.66 -7.77
CA GLN A 187 -2.19 18.41 -6.93
C GLN A 187 -3.03 19.46 -7.69
N MET A 188 -3.41 19.13 -8.93
CA MET A 188 -4.25 19.96 -9.79
C MET A 188 -5.64 20.13 -9.19
N ALA A 189 -6.21 21.33 -9.33
CA ALA A 189 -7.55 21.64 -8.86
C ALA A 189 -8.60 21.40 -9.96
N PHE A 190 -9.67 20.69 -9.62
CA PHE A 190 -10.80 20.44 -10.50
C PHE A 190 -12.10 20.75 -9.77
N GLY A 191 -13.00 21.52 -10.40
CA GLY A 191 -14.32 21.78 -9.83
C GLY A 191 -15.12 20.47 -9.65
N VAL A 192 -15.84 20.36 -8.53
CA VAL A 192 -16.59 19.14 -8.15
C VAL A 192 -17.51 18.66 -9.26
N GLN A 193 -18.26 19.56 -9.91
CA GLN A 193 -19.15 19.20 -11.00
C GLN A 193 -18.40 18.62 -12.21
N SER A 194 -17.24 19.20 -12.57
CA SER A 194 -16.43 18.71 -13.69
C SER A 194 -15.94 17.29 -13.41
N LEU A 195 -15.34 17.08 -12.23
CA LEU A 195 -14.78 15.80 -11.83
C LEU A 195 -15.86 14.70 -11.72
N LEU A 196 -16.99 14.99 -11.08
CA LEU A 196 -18.08 14.02 -10.95
C LEU A 196 -18.77 13.74 -12.29
N SER A 197 -18.76 14.69 -13.23
CA SER A 197 -19.30 14.47 -14.58
C SER A 197 -18.34 13.68 -15.47
N SER A 198 -17.04 13.81 -15.25
CA SER A 198 -16.02 13.05 -15.98
C SER A 198 -15.85 11.63 -15.46
N ASN A 199 -16.26 11.31 -14.22
CA ASN A 199 -16.15 9.95 -13.68
C ASN A 199 -16.85 8.94 -14.60
N LEU A 200 -16.04 8.07 -15.21
CA LEU A 200 -16.46 7.08 -16.20
C LEU A 200 -15.54 5.86 -16.10
N ASP A 201 -16.07 4.78 -15.55
CA ASP A 201 -15.37 3.49 -15.48
C ASP A 201 -15.30 2.82 -16.86
N TYR A 202 -14.27 1.99 -17.05
CA TYR A 202 -14.01 1.36 -18.35
C TYR A 202 -15.18 0.46 -18.77
N PRO A 203 -15.69 0.59 -20.01
CA PRO A 203 -16.88 -0.13 -20.43
C PRO A 203 -16.63 -1.64 -20.47
N ASN A 204 -17.70 -2.42 -20.24
CA ASN A 204 -17.69 -3.86 -20.49
C ASN A 204 -18.59 -4.20 -21.69
N ALA A 205 -18.74 -5.49 -22.00
CA ALA A 205 -19.58 -5.95 -23.12
C ALA A 205 -21.07 -5.49 -23.03
N LYS A 206 -21.53 -5.00 -21.87
CA LYS A 206 -22.88 -4.47 -21.64
C LYS A 206 -22.97 -2.93 -21.70
N GLY A 207 -21.85 -2.24 -21.96
CA GLY A 207 -21.77 -0.78 -22.08
C GLY A 207 -21.02 -0.11 -20.93
N TYR A 208 -21.26 1.20 -20.74
CA TYR A 208 -20.66 1.98 -19.66
C TYR A 208 -21.15 1.50 -18.29
N ARG A 209 -20.19 1.36 -17.36
CA ARG A 209 -20.44 0.96 -15.97
C ARG A 209 -20.96 2.16 -15.17
N ALA A 210 -21.46 1.90 -13.96
CA ALA A 210 -21.79 2.97 -13.00
C ALA A 210 -20.58 3.87 -12.76
N LYS A 211 -20.82 5.08 -12.23
CA LYS A 211 -19.74 6.00 -11.84
C LYS A 211 -18.99 5.41 -10.64
N ASN A 212 -17.97 4.62 -10.92
CA ASN A 212 -17.24 3.89 -9.89
C ASN A 212 -15.98 4.65 -9.51
N MET A 213 -15.69 4.71 -8.22
CA MET A 213 -14.39 5.12 -7.71
C MET A 213 -13.84 4.05 -6.78
N ILE A 214 -12.53 3.96 -6.68
CA ILE A 214 -11.87 3.07 -5.73
C ILE A 214 -11.48 3.91 -4.52
N PHE A 215 -12.08 3.56 -3.39
CA PHE A 215 -11.71 4.11 -2.09
C PHE A 215 -10.68 3.17 -1.48
N THR A 216 -9.58 3.73 -0.98
CA THR A 216 -8.42 2.98 -0.55
C THR A 216 -8.30 2.97 0.98
N SER A 217 -7.61 2.01 1.56
CA SER A 217 -7.38 1.94 3.00
C SER A 217 -6.02 1.30 3.29
N PRO A 218 -5.18 1.89 4.16
CA PRO A 218 -3.96 1.25 4.65
C PRO A 218 -4.27 0.10 5.63
N ILE A 219 -5.50 0.00 6.11
CA ILE A 219 -5.94 -1.05 7.02
C ILE A 219 -6.53 -2.18 6.19
N LEU A 220 -5.92 -3.36 6.29
CA LEU A 220 -6.40 -4.59 5.65
C LEU A 220 -7.52 -5.19 6.51
N THR A 221 -8.78 -5.07 6.06
CA THR A 221 -9.93 -5.61 6.81
C THR A 221 -10.41 -6.94 6.26
N THR A 222 -10.36 -7.11 4.94
CA THR A 222 -10.87 -8.27 4.21
C THR A 222 -9.78 -9.07 3.52
N THR A 223 -8.71 -8.42 3.06
CA THR A 223 -7.62 -9.08 2.32
C THR A 223 -6.47 -9.52 3.22
N ALA A 224 -6.55 -9.31 4.54
CA ALA A 224 -5.44 -9.59 5.43
C ALA A 224 -5.05 -11.09 5.50
N THR A 225 -5.97 -11.99 5.14
CA THR A 225 -5.77 -13.44 5.12
C THR A 225 -5.75 -14.01 3.70
N SER A 226 -5.75 -13.17 2.66
CA SER A 226 -5.52 -13.68 1.30
C SER A 226 -4.07 -14.10 1.15
N ASP A 227 -3.82 -15.06 0.26
CA ASP A 227 -2.51 -15.58 -0.11
C ASP A 227 -2.54 -15.66 -1.64
N ALA A 228 -1.93 -14.67 -2.30
CA ALA A 228 -2.20 -14.40 -3.71
C ALA A 228 -1.33 -15.27 -4.64
N ASP A 229 -0.12 -15.59 -4.22
CA ASP A 229 0.84 -16.45 -4.91
C ASP A 229 0.83 -17.91 -4.40
N GLN A 230 0.06 -18.18 -3.33
CA GLN A 230 -0.25 -19.52 -2.82
C GLN A 230 0.99 -20.25 -2.27
N ASP A 231 1.91 -19.51 -1.68
CA ASP A 231 3.12 -20.05 -1.09
C ASP A 231 2.91 -20.54 0.37
N GLY A 232 1.83 -20.10 1.01
CA GLY A 232 1.45 -20.44 2.38
C GLY A 232 1.57 -19.28 3.39
N LEU A 233 2.06 -18.10 2.98
CA LEU A 233 1.99 -16.87 3.77
C LEU A 233 0.75 -16.06 3.40
N SER A 234 0.04 -15.56 4.42
CA SER A 234 -1.00 -14.57 4.14
C SER A 234 -0.40 -13.20 3.83
N LYS A 235 -1.11 -12.37 3.06
CA LYS A 235 -0.77 -10.97 2.75
C LYS A 235 -0.28 -10.17 3.96
N ARG A 236 -0.88 -10.37 5.13
CA ARG A 236 -0.42 -9.71 6.37
C ARG A 236 0.96 -10.22 6.79
N GLU A 237 1.15 -11.54 6.77
CA GLU A 237 2.42 -12.18 7.12
C GLU A 237 3.53 -11.81 6.15
N GLU A 238 3.20 -11.70 4.87
CA GLU A 238 4.11 -11.26 3.81
C GLU A 238 4.54 -9.80 4.01
N LEU A 239 3.58 -8.88 4.26
CA LEU A 239 3.90 -7.48 4.56
C LEU A 239 4.74 -7.32 5.84
N GLU A 240 4.44 -8.10 6.88
CA GLU A 240 5.25 -8.14 8.11
C GLU A 240 6.67 -8.66 7.83
N ARG A 241 6.80 -9.56 6.85
CA ARG A 241 8.06 -10.18 6.44
C ARG A 241 8.71 -9.52 5.23
N GLN A 242 8.12 -8.45 4.69
CA GLN A 242 8.62 -7.74 3.52
C GLN A 242 8.89 -8.68 2.33
N THR A 243 8.14 -9.78 2.24
CA THR A 243 8.13 -10.65 1.07
C THR A 243 7.25 -10.04 -0.02
N ASP A 244 7.39 -10.55 -1.23
CA ASP A 244 6.71 -10.07 -2.42
C ASP A 244 5.35 -10.77 -2.55
N LEU A 245 4.26 -10.01 -2.41
CA LEU A 245 2.85 -10.46 -2.49
C LEU A 245 2.46 -11.24 -3.76
N TYR A 246 3.38 -11.36 -4.71
CA TYR A 246 3.19 -11.98 -6.00
C TYR A 246 4.17 -13.13 -6.30
N ALA A 247 5.28 -13.20 -5.57
CA ALA A 247 6.34 -14.14 -5.87
C ALA A 247 6.50 -15.08 -4.68
N SER A 248 6.11 -16.34 -4.91
CA SER A 248 6.15 -17.39 -3.88
C SER A 248 7.55 -17.69 -3.34
N ASP A 249 8.59 -17.19 -4.01
CA ASP A 249 10.01 -17.24 -3.67
C ASP A 249 10.55 -15.83 -3.96
N THR A 250 10.59 -14.99 -2.92
CA THR A 250 10.87 -13.56 -3.06
C THR A 250 12.31 -13.28 -3.47
N ASP A 251 13.25 -14.07 -2.97
CA ASP A 251 14.69 -13.87 -3.23
C ASP A 251 15.26 -14.75 -4.35
N ALA A 252 14.39 -15.59 -4.93
CA ALA A 252 14.66 -16.50 -6.04
C ALA A 252 15.80 -17.49 -5.74
N ASP A 253 15.94 -17.97 -4.50
CA ASP A 253 16.91 -19.01 -4.13
C ASP A 253 16.42 -20.46 -4.34
N GLY A 254 15.16 -20.61 -4.74
CA GLY A 254 14.50 -21.86 -5.08
C GLY A 254 13.64 -22.46 -3.97
N PHE A 255 13.37 -21.70 -2.91
CA PHE A 255 12.57 -22.11 -1.75
C PHE A 255 11.40 -21.15 -1.57
N LEU A 256 10.27 -21.67 -1.10
CA LEU A 256 9.11 -20.82 -0.88
C LEU A 256 9.30 -19.95 0.35
N ASP A 257 8.77 -18.72 0.36
CA ASP A 257 8.94 -17.81 1.49
C ASP A 257 8.37 -18.43 2.78
N ALA A 258 7.22 -19.11 2.70
CA ALA A 258 6.64 -19.85 3.81
C ALA A 258 7.56 -20.96 4.33
N GLU A 259 8.22 -21.72 3.45
CA GLU A 259 9.14 -22.82 3.81
C GLU A 259 10.38 -22.28 4.52
N GLU A 260 10.92 -21.17 4.03
CA GLU A 260 12.07 -20.51 4.62
C GLU A 260 11.75 -19.95 6.00
N VAL A 261 10.59 -19.32 6.15
CA VAL A 261 10.11 -18.83 7.45
C VAL A 261 9.96 -19.98 8.45
N GLU A 262 9.34 -21.10 8.06
CA GLU A 262 9.17 -22.27 8.93
C GLU A 262 10.53 -22.87 9.33
N SER A 263 11.49 -22.87 8.40
CA SER A 263 12.83 -23.42 8.60
C SER A 263 13.83 -22.47 9.27
N GLY A 264 13.43 -21.21 9.49
CA GLY A 264 14.24 -20.17 10.12
C GLY A 264 15.31 -19.55 9.21
N TYR A 265 15.11 -19.59 7.90
CA TYR A 265 15.89 -18.88 6.89
C TYR A 265 15.27 -17.50 6.59
N SER A 266 15.88 -16.75 5.67
CA SER A 266 15.46 -15.40 5.32
C SER A 266 14.74 -15.41 3.97
N PRO A 267 13.42 -15.18 3.90
CA PRO A 267 12.69 -15.23 2.63
C PRO A 267 13.03 -14.10 1.65
N VAL A 268 13.74 -13.07 2.12
CA VAL A 268 14.02 -11.85 1.34
C VAL A 268 15.50 -11.72 0.98
N THR A 269 16.33 -12.71 1.27
CA THR A 269 17.78 -12.61 1.03
C THR A 269 18.37 -13.98 0.78
N ASN A 270 18.80 -14.20 -0.46
CA ASN A 270 19.41 -15.45 -0.88
C ASN A 270 20.77 -15.63 -0.19
N GLU A 271 20.76 -16.25 0.99
CA GLU A 271 21.90 -16.37 1.89
C GLU A 271 23.05 -17.17 1.27
N ARG A 272 22.73 -18.11 0.38
CA ARG A 272 23.70 -18.95 -0.34
C ARG A 272 24.52 -18.17 -1.34
N SER A 273 23.98 -17.06 -1.85
CA SER A 273 24.63 -16.21 -2.85
C SER A 273 25.48 -15.07 -2.23
N ILE A 274 25.43 -14.90 -0.90
CA ILE A 274 26.14 -13.80 -0.21
C ILE A 274 27.65 -13.91 -0.43
N LYS A 275 28.22 -12.88 -1.04
CA LYS A 275 29.67 -12.79 -1.27
C LYS A 275 30.38 -12.37 0.01
N LEU A 276 31.50 -13.02 0.31
CA LEU A 276 32.34 -12.66 1.45
C LEU A 276 33.52 -11.76 1.00
N PRO A 277 33.96 -10.82 1.85
CA PRO A 277 33.42 -10.52 3.16
C PRO A 277 32.24 -9.53 3.10
N SER A 278 31.27 -9.66 4.00
CA SER A 278 30.04 -8.84 3.99
C SER A 278 29.69 -8.29 5.37
N LEU A 279 28.91 -7.22 5.39
CA LEU A 279 28.24 -6.74 6.59
C LEU A 279 26.83 -7.26 6.60
N VAL A 280 26.44 -7.86 7.71
CA VAL A 280 25.16 -8.54 7.85
C VAL A 280 24.53 -8.21 9.20
N ARG A 281 23.21 -8.36 9.28
CA ARG A 281 22.45 -8.18 10.51
C ARG A 281 21.29 -9.15 10.53
N ALA A 282 21.08 -9.81 11.67
CA ALA A 282 19.90 -10.64 11.85
C ALA A 282 18.64 -9.76 11.84
N ARG A 283 17.61 -10.20 11.12
CA ARG A 283 16.29 -9.57 11.11
C ARG A 283 15.79 -9.27 12.53
N GLY A 284 15.22 -8.07 12.71
CA GLY A 284 14.69 -7.62 14.01
C GLY A 284 15.76 -7.23 15.04
N THR A 285 17.05 -7.26 14.69
CA THR A 285 18.15 -6.84 15.57
C THR A 285 18.84 -5.59 15.06
N GLN A 286 19.61 -4.92 15.92
CA GLN A 286 20.50 -3.81 15.54
C GLN A 286 21.98 -4.21 15.48
N LYS A 287 22.32 -5.46 15.84
CA LYS A 287 23.71 -5.92 15.91
C LYS A 287 24.25 -6.22 14.52
N ILE A 288 25.26 -5.48 14.11
CA ILE A 288 25.92 -5.65 12.82
C ILE A 288 27.12 -6.57 13.01
N TYR A 289 27.24 -7.56 12.14
CA TYR A 289 28.40 -8.43 12.08
C TYR A 289 29.12 -8.23 10.75
N ARG A 290 30.44 -8.25 10.80
CA ARG A 290 31.26 -8.51 9.63
C ARG A 290 31.51 -10.00 9.54
N ILE A 291 31.07 -10.61 8.44
CA ILE A 291 31.35 -12.00 8.12
C ILE A 291 32.51 -12.09 7.13
N GLN A 292 33.45 -12.98 7.43
CA GLN A 292 34.61 -13.24 6.60
C GLN A 292 35.08 -14.68 6.82
N GLU A 293 35.25 -15.43 5.72
CA GLU A 293 35.57 -16.86 5.75
C GLU A 293 34.58 -17.66 6.61
N LYS A 294 34.99 -18.12 7.80
CA LYS A 294 34.14 -18.87 8.75
C LYS A 294 33.86 -18.09 10.04
N GLU A 295 34.26 -16.83 10.11
CA GLU A 295 34.12 -15.99 11.30
C GLU A 295 33.05 -14.92 11.13
N LYS A 296 32.38 -14.59 12.24
CA LYS A 296 31.60 -13.36 12.42
C LYS A 296 32.25 -12.51 13.49
N ARG A 297 32.34 -11.20 13.24
CA ARG A 297 32.87 -10.21 14.18
C ARG A 297 31.84 -9.12 14.40
N HIS A 298 31.38 -8.95 15.62
CA HIS A 298 30.45 -7.88 15.96
C HIS A 298 31.10 -6.50 15.75
N VAL A 299 30.43 -5.62 15.01
CA VAL A 299 30.82 -4.22 14.81
C VAL A 299 30.18 -3.39 15.92
N GLN A 300 30.99 -2.94 16.87
CA GLN A 300 30.47 -2.45 18.16
C GLN A 300 29.94 -1.03 18.15
N SER A 301 30.33 -0.22 17.15
CA SER A 301 30.09 1.22 17.19
C SER A 301 29.91 1.83 15.79
N HIS A 302 29.30 3.02 15.76
CA HIS A 302 29.30 3.87 14.57
C HIS A 302 30.72 4.29 14.18
N ASP A 303 31.57 4.55 15.17
CA ASP A 303 32.98 4.92 14.94
C ASP A 303 33.74 3.80 14.23
N ALA A 304 33.45 2.53 14.54
CA ALA A 304 33.98 1.37 13.83
C ALA A 304 33.59 1.39 12.35
N MET A 305 32.31 1.63 12.06
CA MET A 305 31.79 1.74 10.70
C MET A 305 32.51 2.86 9.92
N VAL A 306 32.65 4.04 10.54
CA VAL A 306 33.32 5.20 9.92
C VAL A 306 34.81 4.93 9.71
N ALA A 307 35.51 4.38 10.72
CA ALA A 307 36.94 4.08 10.64
C ALA A 307 37.26 3.09 9.51
N HIS A 308 36.38 2.12 9.27
CA HIS A 308 36.51 1.15 8.19
C HIS A 308 35.86 1.59 6.87
N LYS A 309 35.30 2.81 6.81
CA LYS A 309 34.61 3.38 5.65
C LYS A 309 33.47 2.48 5.15
N TRP A 310 32.75 1.87 6.07
CA TRP A 310 31.58 1.05 5.78
C TRP A 310 30.30 1.89 5.76
N ASP A 311 29.40 1.54 4.85
CA ASP A 311 28.13 2.22 4.64
C ASP A 311 26.99 1.33 5.15
N TYR A 312 26.07 1.92 5.92
CA TYR A 312 24.89 1.21 6.44
C TYR A 312 23.99 0.67 5.32
N LYS A 313 24.01 1.30 4.14
CA LYS A 313 23.24 0.81 2.98
C LYS A 313 23.73 -0.52 2.42
N ASN A 314 24.95 -0.94 2.79
CA ASN A 314 25.55 -2.19 2.33
C ASN A 314 25.35 -3.35 3.33
N ILE A 315 24.61 -3.12 4.42
CA ILE A 315 24.30 -4.16 5.40
C ILE A 315 23.18 -5.02 4.85
N LEU A 316 23.45 -6.31 4.68
CA LEU A 316 22.45 -7.29 4.28
C LEU A 316 21.66 -7.75 5.52
N GLU A 317 20.34 -7.86 5.37
CA GLU A 317 19.53 -8.53 6.37
C GLU A 317 19.61 -10.05 6.13
N VAL A 318 19.79 -10.83 7.19
CA VAL A 318 19.92 -12.29 7.13
C VAL A 318 19.15 -12.92 8.27
N SER A 319 18.94 -14.23 8.19
CA SER A 319 18.42 -15.03 9.28
C SER A 319 19.42 -15.14 10.44
N SER A 320 18.89 -15.37 11.65
CA SER A 320 19.76 -15.71 12.79
C SER A 320 20.48 -17.04 12.55
N ARG A 321 19.80 -17.98 11.90
CA ARG A 321 20.32 -19.30 11.54
C ARG A 321 21.57 -19.20 10.68
N PHE A 322 21.60 -18.31 9.70
CA PHE A 322 22.78 -18.05 8.89
C PHE A 322 23.96 -17.59 9.73
N LEU A 323 23.74 -16.66 10.67
CA LEU A 323 24.80 -16.19 11.57
C LEU A 323 25.31 -17.28 12.50
N ASP A 324 24.48 -18.25 12.89
CA ASP A 324 24.90 -19.36 13.75
C ASP A 324 25.88 -20.33 13.05
N GLY A 325 25.94 -20.28 11.71
CA GLY A 325 26.94 -21.00 10.91
C GLY A 325 28.37 -20.44 11.01
N PHE A 326 28.56 -19.25 11.61
CA PHE A 326 29.86 -18.58 11.73
C PHE A 326 30.39 -18.61 13.17
N GLN A 327 31.69 -18.82 13.31
CA GLN A 327 32.41 -18.76 14.58
C GLN A 327 32.54 -17.29 15.06
N GLU A 328 32.20 -17.03 16.32
CA GLU A 328 32.42 -15.70 16.91
C GLU A 328 33.92 -15.42 17.06
N ALA A 329 34.35 -14.26 16.55
CA ALA A 329 35.73 -13.76 16.65
C ALA A 329 35.76 -12.38 17.34
N GLU A 330 36.97 -11.85 17.54
CA GLU A 330 37.13 -10.57 18.24
C GLU A 330 36.36 -9.45 17.53
N SER A 331 35.57 -8.72 18.31
CA SER A 331 34.74 -7.62 17.83
C SER A 331 35.57 -6.48 17.24
N ILE A 332 34.97 -5.76 16.31
CA ILE A 332 35.56 -4.61 15.62
C ILE A 332 35.11 -3.35 16.37
N LYS A 333 36.08 -2.58 16.87
CA LYS A 333 35.86 -1.42 17.74
C LYS A 333 35.77 -0.10 16.97
#